data_AF-A0A0J7J4K5-F1
#
_entry.id   AF-A0A0J7J4K5-F1
#
_cell.length_a   1.000
_cell.length_b   1.000
_cell.length_c   1.000
_cell.angle_alpha   90.00
_cell.angle_beta   90.00
_cell.angle_gamma   90.00
#
_symmetry.space_group_name_H-M   'P 1'
#
loop_
_entity.id
_entity.type
_entity.pdbx_description
1 polymer ?
#
loop_
_entity_poly.entity_id
_entity_poly.type
_entity_poly.pdbx_seq_one_letter_code
_entity_poly.pdbx_strand_id
1 'polypeptide(L)'
;MRNPLDLMNQVLASGEVSNFQEGKAYISQRIAQGVAGVYNSRGNGAQIRFTDQSAVLADLPLNDQAWIYPTLDWRYLPDGAEGTGLSEKVYRTIQYVSRSVDPEDQAAQPELVSVLAGSRFDANSFMELGYSPTEYATADYLSRSYGSIEFRQDFVVDNTDTLFIKSADAEVLGLNRYPGYTPADNSPDCLRVELDYNVETLRIFASNGEPARIDDPNSANEQDTIANPAYCSYQDDAEAITSWATQAVTGR
;
A
#
# COMPACT_ATOMS: atom_id res chain seq x y z
N MET A 1 -9.18 12.76 12.88
CA MET A 1 -8.76 11.49 12.26
C MET A 1 -7.86 11.83 11.08
N ARG A 2 -6.69 11.19 10.92
CA ARG A 2 -5.60 11.72 10.07
C ARG A 2 -5.61 11.21 8.62
N ASN A 3 -6.18 10.04 8.33
CA ASN A 3 -6.32 9.47 6.97
C ASN A 3 -7.35 8.29 6.99
N PRO A 4 -7.80 7.73 5.85
CA PRO A 4 -8.80 6.66 5.82
C PRO A 4 -8.30 5.31 6.36
N LEU A 5 -7.01 4.98 6.22
CA LEU A 5 -6.48 3.73 6.76
C LEU A 5 -6.40 3.76 8.29
N ASP A 6 -6.01 4.89 8.87
CA ASP A 6 -5.98 5.09 10.32
C ASP A 6 -7.35 4.86 10.93
N LEU A 7 -8.41 5.37 10.29
CA LEU A 7 -9.79 5.13 10.71
C LEU A 7 -10.09 3.64 10.80
N MET A 8 -9.89 2.95 9.68
CA MET A 8 -10.27 1.54 9.56
C MET A 8 -9.43 0.69 10.51
N ASN A 9 -8.14 0.96 10.61
CA ASN A 9 -7.24 0.29 11.54
C ASN A 9 -7.68 0.51 13.00
N GLN A 10 -8.06 1.73 13.37
CA GLN A 10 -8.55 2.02 14.71
C GLN A 10 -9.86 1.28 15.01
N VAL A 11 -10.83 1.28 14.09
CA VAL A 11 -12.12 0.58 14.25
C VAL A 11 -11.93 -0.93 14.37
N LEU A 12 -11.04 -1.51 13.56
CA LEU A 12 -10.71 -2.94 13.62
C LEU A 12 -9.98 -3.31 14.91
N ALA A 13 -9.11 -2.43 15.42
CA ALA A 13 -8.33 -2.70 16.62
C ALA A 13 -9.11 -2.47 17.92
N SER A 14 -10.04 -1.49 17.95
CA SER A 14 -10.72 -1.10 19.19
C SER A 14 -11.71 -2.15 19.71
N GLY A 15 -12.28 -2.97 18.83
CA GLY A 15 -13.31 -3.94 19.24
C GLY A 15 -14.68 -3.32 19.54
N GLU A 16 -14.83 -1.99 19.40
CA GLU A 16 -16.04 -1.28 19.84
C GLU A 16 -17.23 -1.49 18.92
N VAL A 17 -16.99 -1.87 17.66
CA VAL A 17 -18.04 -2.16 16.69
C VAL A 17 -18.06 -3.65 16.36
N SER A 18 -19.03 -4.37 16.93
CA SER A 18 -19.14 -5.84 16.86
C SER A 18 -19.05 -6.38 15.44
N ASN A 19 -19.71 -5.72 14.47
CA ASN A 19 -19.77 -6.19 13.09
C ASN A 19 -18.40 -6.20 12.40
N PHE A 20 -17.44 -5.39 12.86
CA PHE A 20 -16.08 -5.38 12.33
C PHE A 20 -15.21 -6.49 12.94
N GLN A 21 -15.60 -7.00 14.11
CA GLN A 21 -14.93 -8.11 14.78
C GLN A 21 -15.35 -9.47 14.21
N GLU A 22 -16.55 -9.58 13.62
CA GLU A 22 -17.04 -10.82 13.00
C GLU A 22 -16.06 -11.40 11.98
N GLY A 23 -15.42 -10.56 11.16
CA GLY A 23 -14.42 -11.01 10.19
C GLY A 23 -13.18 -11.59 10.86
N LYS A 24 -12.66 -10.93 11.90
CA LYS A 24 -11.49 -11.42 12.64
C LYS A 24 -11.80 -12.69 13.43
N ALA A 25 -12.97 -12.76 14.07
CA ALA A 25 -13.45 -13.95 14.78
C ALA A 25 -13.61 -15.15 13.84
N TYR A 26 -14.20 -14.92 12.65
CA TYR A 26 -14.32 -15.93 11.61
C TYR A 26 -12.94 -16.46 11.19
N ILE A 27 -11.97 -15.58 10.93
CA ILE A 27 -10.62 -15.98 10.53
C ILE A 27 -9.89 -16.72 11.65
N SER A 28 -10.02 -16.25 12.90
CA SER A 28 -9.51 -16.95 14.09
C SER A 28 -10.03 -18.39 14.18
N GLN A 29 -11.33 -18.59 13.93
CA GLN A 29 -11.93 -19.92 13.87
C GLN A 29 -11.35 -20.79 12.75
N ARG A 30 -11.10 -20.21 11.57
CA ARG A 30 -10.51 -20.91 10.41
C ARG A 30 -9.09 -21.37 10.68
N ILE A 31 -8.29 -20.52 11.33
CA ILE A 31 -6.94 -20.87 11.81
C ILE A 31 -7.02 -22.03 12.79
N ALA A 32 -7.91 -21.99 13.79
CA ALA A 32 -8.06 -23.07 14.75
C ALA A 32 -8.49 -24.41 14.12
N GLN A 33 -9.18 -24.36 12.98
CA GLN A 33 -9.59 -25.52 12.21
C GLN A 33 -8.52 -26.00 11.21
N GLY A 34 -7.48 -25.20 10.94
CA GLY A 34 -6.49 -25.48 9.90
C GLY A 34 -7.08 -25.52 8.50
N VAL A 35 -8.17 -24.79 8.24
CA VAL A 35 -8.86 -24.78 6.94
C VAL A 35 -8.90 -23.38 6.36
N ALA A 36 -8.68 -23.28 5.05
CA ALA A 36 -8.77 -22.00 4.34
C ALA A 36 -10.13 -21.32 4.55
N GLY A 37 -10.13 -19.99 4.57
CA GLY A 37 -11.36 -19.22 4.73
C GLY A 37 -11.25 -17.79 4.26
N VAL A 38 -12.35 -17.25 3.74
CA VAL A 38 -12.47 -15.87 3.26
C VAL A 38 -13.66 -15.20 3.93
N TYR A 39 -13.47 -13.96 4.38
CA TYR A 39 -14.51 -13.05 4.83
C TYR A 39 -14.38 -11.73 4.06
N ASN A 40 -15.40 -11.35 3.30
CA ASN A 40 -15.32 -10.19 2.41
C ASN A 40 -16.63 -9.40 2.40
N SER A 41 -16.56 -8.08 2.60
CA SER A 41 -17.73 -7.21 2.57
C SER A 41 -18.42 -7.17 1.20
N ARG A 42 -17.65 -6.97 0.12
CA ARG A 42 -18.13 -6.87 -1.26
C ARG A 42 -18.81 -8.15 -1.75
N GLY A 43 -18.22 -9.31 -1.47
CA GLY A 43 -18.77 -10.62 -1.83
C GLY A 43 -20.11 -10.90 -1.15
N ASN A 44 -20.35 -10.26 0.00
CA ASN A 44 -21.62 -10.33 0.73
C ASN A 44 -22.58 -9.18 0.40
N GLY A 45 -22.29 -8.37 -0.63
CA GLY A 45 -23.14 -7.24 -1.03
C GLY A 45 -23.16 -6.09 -0.02
N ALA A 46 -22.17 -6.01 0.88
CA ALA A 46 -22.07 -5.00 1.91
C ALA A 46 -20.98 -3.96 1.59
N GLN A 47 -21.21 -2.72 2.02
CA GLN A 47 -20.20 -1.66 2.02
C GLN A 47 -20.17 -0.98 3.38
N ILE A 48 -19.00 -0.49 3.77
CA ILE A 48 -18.82 0.25 5.01
C ILE A 48 -18.80 1.74 4.69
N ARG A 49 -19.51 2.54 5.50
CA ARG A 49 -19.53 4.00 5.36
C ARG A 49 -19.46 4.67 6.74
N PHE A 50 -18.58 5.64 6.88
CA PHE A 50 -18.56 6.56 8.02
C PHE A 50 -18.92 7.97 7.57
N THR A 51 -19.61 8.72 8.44
CA THR A 51 -19.94 10.13 8.20
C THR A 51 -19.22 10.97 9.25
N ASP A 52 -18.42 11.93 8.79
CA ASP A 52 -17.78 12.90 9.66
C ASP A 52 -18.77 14.03 9.96
N GLN A 53 -19.36 13.99 11.16
CA GLN A 53 -20.35 14.98 11.59
C GLN A 53 -19.75 16.39 11.69
N SER A 54 -18.45 16.51 12.00
CA SER A 54 -17.81 17.82 12.08
C SER A 54 -17.62 18.45 10.71
N ALA A 55 -17.25 17.64 9.71
CA ALA A 55 -17.15 18.07 8.32
C ALA A 55 -18.52 18.45 7.74
N VAL A 56 -19.58 17.71 8.08
CA VAL A 56 -20.96 18.03 7.71
C VAL A 56 -21.40 19.36 8.33
N LEU A 57 -21.16 19.57 9.62
CA LEU A 57 -21.53 20.81 10.31
C LEU A 57 -20.76 22.03 9.81
N ALA A 58 -19.53 21.84 9.34
CA ALA A 58 -18.67 22.87 8.78
C ALA A 58 -18.85 23.07 7.26
N ASP A 59 -19.79 22.34 6.64
CA ASP A 59 -20.07 22.38 5.19
C ASP A 59 -18.80 22.18 4.34
N LEU A 60 -17.95 21.25 4.75
CA LEU A 60 -16.74 20.87 4.02
C LEU A 60 -17.10 20.11 2.72
N PRO A 61 -16.18 20.00 1.75
CA PRO A 61 -16.41 19.22 0.53
C PRO A 61 -16.99 17.82 0.79
N LEU A 62 -17.85 17.33 -0.11
CA LEU A 62 -18.57 16.06 0.06
C LEU A 62 -17.66 14.87 0.38
N ASN A 63 -16.47 14.84 -0.20
CA ASN A 63 -15.49 13.78 0.01
C ASN A 63 -14.72 13.88 1.35
N ASP A 64 -14.85 14.99 2.08
CA ASP A 64 -14.44 15.10 3.49
C ASP A 64 -15.55 14.66 4.45
N GLN A 65 -16.82 14.73 4.02
CA GLN A 65 -17.97 14.40 4.86
C GLN A 65 -18.19 12.89 5.03
N ALA A 66 -17.76 12.07 4.04
CA ALA A 66 -18.07 10.65 4.01
C ALA A 66 -16.86 9.80 3.61
N TRP A 67 -16.65 8.72 4.37
CA TRP A 67 -15.60 7.74 4.13
C TRP A 67 -16.23 6.44 3.68
N ILE A 68 -15.91 5.98 2.46
CA ILE A 68 -16.53 4.80 1.84
C ILE A 68 -15.48 3.71 1.67
N TYR A 69 -15.76 2.54 2.24
CA TYR A 69 -14.91 1.36 2.14
C TYR A 69 -15.69 0.22 1.48
N PRO A 70 -15.59 0.08 0.15
CA PRO A 70 -16.31 -0.95 -0.58
C PRO A 70 -15.75 -2.36 -0.31
N THR A 71 -14.48 -2.46 0.12
CA THR A 71 -13.82 -3.73 0.38
C THR A 71 -13.13 -3.71 1.73
N LEU A 72 -13.57 -4.61 2.60
CA LEU A 72 -12.79 -5.16 3.70
C LEU A 72 -12.79 -6.68 3.50
N ASP A 73 -11.62 -7.22 3.20
CA ASP A 73 -11.40 -8.63 2.92
C ASP A 73 -10.38 -9.18 3.91
N TRP A 74 -10.67 -10.35 4.46
CA TRP A 74 -9.74 -11.15 5.23
C TRP A 74 -9.69 -12.56 4.64
N ARG A 75 -8.49 -13.12 4.52
CA ARG A 75 -8.28 -14.50 4.05
C ARG A 75 -7.28 -15.20 4.92
N TYR A 76 -7.56 -16.44 5.28
CA TYR A 76 -6.56 -17.34 5.83
C TYR A 76 -6.26 -18.43 4.81
N LEU A 77 -4.98 -18.58 4.50
CA LEU A 77 -4.44 -19.55 3.55
C LEU A 77 -3.44 -20.44 4.30
N PRO A 78 -3.83 -21.66 4.74
CA PRO A 78 -2.92 -22.57 5.45
C PRO A 78 -1.74 -23.01 4.57
N ASP A 79 -2.00 -23.28 3.29
CA ASP A 79 -0.95 -23.63 2.30
C ASP A 79 -0.28 -22.39 1.67
N GLY A 80 -0.65 -21.19 2.14
CA GLY A 80 -0.23 -19.91 1.60
C GLY A 80 -0.73 -19.61 0.18
N ALA A 81 -0.24 -18.51 -0.38
CA ALA A 81 -0.53 -18.14 -1.76
C ALA A 81 0.35 -18.94 -2.73
N GLU A 82 -0.22 -19.35 -3.86
CA GLU A 82 0.47 -20.12 -4.89
C GLU A 82 1.79 -19.46 -5.31
N GLY A 83 2.85 -20.25 -5.40
CA GLY A 83 4.18 -19.78 -5.81
C GLY A 83 4.96 -18.96 -4.77
N THR A 84 4.42 -18.74 -3.57
CA THR A 84 5.11 -17.93 -2.54
C THR A 84 5.97 -18.75 -1.57
N GLY A 85 5.72 -20.06 -1.44
CA GLY A 85 6.39 -20.91 -0.44
C GLY A 85 6.03 -20.56 1.01
N LEU A 86 5.09 -19.65 1.22
CA LEU A 86 4.58 -19.29 2.54
C LEU A 86 3.49 -20.28 2.97
N SER A 87 3.30 -20.43 4.27
CA SER A 87 2.22 -21.22 4.86
C SER A 87 1.65 -20.46 6.06
N GLU A 88 0.45 -20.84 6.49
CA GLU A 88 -0.18 -20.33 7.71
C GLU A 88 -0.29 -18.80 7.72
N LYS A 89 -0.76 -18.21 6.60
CA LYS A 89 -0.83 -16.75 6.44
C LYS A 89 -2.24 -16.22 6.43
N VAL A 90 -2.40 -15.09 7.10
CA VAL A 90 -3.61 -14.26 7.03
C VAL A 90 -3.32 -13.05 6.16
N TYR A 91 -4.21 -12.76 5.23
CA TYR A 91 -4.16 -11.59 4.37
C TYR A 91 -5.35 -10.69 4.68
N ARG A 92 -5.13 -9.38 4.62
CA ARG A 92 -6.17 -8.36 4.70
C ARG A 92 -6.08 -7.44 3.50
N THR A 93 -7.22 -7.08 2.94
CA THR A 93 -7.33 -6.00 1.97
C THR A 93 -8.38 -4.98 2.41
N ILE A 94 -7.99 -3.71 2.45
CA ILE A 94 -8.88 -2.58 2.68
C ILE A 94 -8.88 -1.73 1.41
N GLN A 95 -10.06 -1.40 0.91
CA GLN A 95 -10.21 -0.40 -0.15
C GLN A 95 -11.02 0.78 0.38
N TYR A 96 -10.47 1.97 0.23
CA TYR A 96 -11.18 3.24 0.37
C TYR A 96 -11.39 3.85 -1.03
N VAL A 97 -12.54 4.46 -1.25
CA VAL A 97 -12.82 5.25 -2.45
C VAL A 97 -13.52 6.55 -2.08
N SER A 98 -13.11 7.64 -2.73
CA SER A 98 -13.85 8.90 -2.73
C SER A 98 -15.16 8.73 -3.51
N ARG A 99 -16.15 9.54 -3.17
CA ARG A 99 -17.41 9.62 -3.91
C ARG A 99 -17.18 10.35 -5.24
N SER A 100 -17.85 9.87 -6.28
CA SER A 100 -18.01 10.64 -7.51
C SER A 100 -18.81 11.92 -7.25
N VAL A 101 -18.30 13.04 -7.75
CA VAL A 101 -18.97 14.34 -7.74
C VAL A 101 -19.13 14.85 -9.16
N ASP A 102 -20.00 15.84 -9.33
CA ASP A 102 -20.17 16.50 -10.62
C ASP A 102 -18.84 17.14 -11.08
N PRO A 103 -18.54 17.15 -12.39
CA PRO A 103 -17.27 17.66 -12.91
C PRO A 103 -16.93 19.09 -12.45
N GLU A 104 -17.96 19.92 -12.28
CA GLU A 104 -17.85 21.31 -11.85
C GLU A 104 -17.35 21.43 -10.40
N ASP A 105 -17.58 20.41 -9.58
CA ASP A 105 -17.22 20.37 -8.15
C ASP A 105 -15.91 19.61 -7.87
N GLN A 106 -15.30 18.99 -8.89
CA GLN A 106 -14.13 18.14 -8.72
C GLN A 106 -12.92 18.88 -8.11
N ALA A 107 -12.69 20.12 -8.54
CA ALA A 107 -11.57 20.93 -8.06
C ALA A 107 -11.70 21.33 -6.58
N ALA A 108 -12.92 21.30 -6.03
CA ALA A 108 -13.17 21.57 -4.61
C ALA A 108 -13.05 20.31 -3.73
N GLN A 109 -12.89 19.12 -4.33
CA GLN A 109 -12.74 17.89 -3.56
C GLN A 109 -11.30 17.68 -3.09
N PRO A 110 -11.09 16.92 -2.00
CA PRO A 110 -9.77 16.46 -1.59
C PRO A 110 -9.05 15.70 -2.70
N GLU A 111 -7.72 15.81 -2.68
CA GLU A 111 -6.82 15.17 -3.66
C GLU A 111 -6.90 13.64 -3.64
N LEU A 112 -7.17 13.04 -2.49
CA LEU A 112 -7.20 11.58 -2.36
C LEU A 112 -8.44 10.98 -3.06
N VAL A 113 -8.20 10.13 -4.05
CA VAL A 113 -9.26 9.46 -4.83
C VAL A 113 -9.56 8.07 -4.28
N SER A 114 -8.51 7.30 -3.99
CA SER A 114 -8.67 5.94 -3.46
C SER A 114 -7.42 5.49 -2.72
N VAL A 115 -7.61 4.53 -1.83
CA VAL A 115 -6.52 3.78 -1.21
C VAL A 115 -6.81 2.29 -1.34
N LEU A 116 -5.84 1.51 -1.79
CA LEU A 116 -5.85 0.05 -1.68
C LEU A 116 -4.73 -0.35 -0.74
N ALA A 117 -5.08 -0.93 0.40
CA ALA A 117 -4.11 -1.39 1.39
C ALA A 117 -4.16 -2.89 1.55
N GLY A 118 -2.99 -3.53 1.46
CA GLY A 118 -2.77 -4.94 1.72
C GLY A 118 -2.01 -5.13 3.03
N SER A 119 -2.26 -6.24 3.72
CA SER A 119 -1.45 -6.65 4.87
C SER A 119 -1.36 -8.18 4.93
N ARG A 120 -0.20 -8.70 5.32
CA ARG A 120 0.05 -10.12 5.59
C ARG A 120 0.45 -10.28 7.06
N PHE A 121 -0.10 -11.29 7.71
CA PHE A 121 0.15 -11.63 9.11
C PHE A 121 0.45 -13.12 9.22
N ASP A 122 1.22 -13.49 10.24
CA ASP A 122 1.38 -14.89 10.63
C ASP A 122 0.15 -15.37 11.40
N ALA A 123 -0.41 -16.53 11.02
CA ALA A 123 -1.59 -17.07 11.67
C ALA A 123 -1.38 -17.37 13.16
N ASN A 124 -0.16 -17.75 13.58
CA ASN A 124 0.12 -18.05 14.98
C ASN A 124 0.17 -16.81 15.88
N SER A 125 0.37 -15.63 15.29
CA SER A 125 0.36 -14.33 15.99
C SER A 125 -0.89 -13.50 15.68
N PHE A 126 -1.83 -14.07 14.92
CA PHE A 126 -3.07 -13.40 14.58
C PHE A 126 -3.91 -13.18 15.84
N MET A 127 -4.44 -11.96 15.98
CA MET A 127 -5.20 -11.56 17.17
C MET A 127 -6.58 -11.10 16.76
N GLU A 128 -7.61 -11.67 17.38
CA GLU A 128 -8.99 -11.27 17.16
C GLU A 128 -9.25 -9.83 17.62
N LEU A 129 -8.66 -9.41 18.74
CA LEU A 129 -8.74 -8.05 19.27
C LEU A 129 -7.38 -7.35 19.23
N GLY A 130 -7.36 -6.04 18.97
CA GLY A 130 -6.13 -5.25 18.84
C GLY A 130 -5.43 -5.41 17.48
N TYR A 131 -4.13 -5.07 17.45
CA TYR A 131 -3.30 -5.01 16.25
C TYR A 131 -2.43 -6.27 16.11
N SER A 132 -2.73 -7.13 15.14
CA SER A 132 -1.86 -8.27 14.83
C SER A 132 -0.50 -7.82 14.31
N PRO A 133 0.61 -8.47 14.71
CA PRO A 133 1.93 -8.18 14.16
C PRO A 133 1.93 -8.39 12.64
N THR A 134 2.23 -7.32 11.90
CA THR A 134 2.21 -7.35 10.45
C THR A 134 3.57 -7.82 9.95
N GLU A 135 3.59 -8.79 9.04
CA GLU A 135 4.82 -9.26 8.40
C GLU A 135 5.14 -8.45 7.14
N TYR A 136 4.10 -8.01 6.44
CA TYR A 136 4.20 -7.25 5.21
C TYR A 136 2.98 -6.35 5.04
N ALA A 137 3.17 -5.11 4.61
CA ALA A 137 2.09 -4.16 4.38
C ALA A 137 2.30 -3.41 3.06
N THR A 138 1.19 -3.10 2.39
CA THR A 138 1.18 -2.25 1.20
C THR A 138 0.06 -1.21 1.31
N ALA A 139 0.28 -0.02 0.77
CA ALA A 139 -0.73 1.01 0.62
C ALA A 139 -0.51 1.78 -0.69
N ASP A 140 -1.42 1.57 -1.64
CA ASP A 140 -1.49 2.28 -2.91
C ASP A 140 -2.47 3.44 -2.81
N TYR A 141 -1.96 4.67 -2.91
CA TYR A 141 -2.71 5.91 -2.92
C TYR A 141 -2.84 6.41 -4.35
N LEU A 142 -4.06 6.75 -4.75
CA LEU A 142 -4.34 7.44 -6.00
C LEU A 142 -4.81 8.85 -5.70
N SER A 143 -4.18 9.84 -6.34
CA SER A 143 -4.56 11.25 -6.25
C SER A 143 -5.26 11.73 -7.52
N ARG A 144 -5.95 12.87 -7.44
CA ARG A 144 -6.57 13.52 -8.60
C ARG A 144 -5.53 14.15 -9.51
N SER A 145 -4.53 14.82 -8.92
CA SER A 145 -3.63 15.71 -9.66
C SER A 145 -2.17 15.23 -9.71
N TYR A 146 -1.78 14.26 -8.89
CA TYR A 146 -0.35 13.91 -8.64
C TYR A 146 -0.04 12.43 -8.89
N GLY A 147 -0.85 11.73 -9.68
CA GLY A 147 -0.65 10.31 -9.98
C GLY A 147 -0.85 9.41 -8.75
N SER A 148 -0.01 8.38 -8.64
CA SER A 148 -0.11 7.38 -7.56
C SER A 148 1.19 7.19 -6.79
N ILE A 149 1.03 6.84 -5.51
CA ILE A 149 2.13 6.50 -4.61
C ILE A 149 1.81 5.15 -3.99
N GLU A 150 2.80 4.27 -3.95
CA GLU A 150 2.71 2.97 -3.30
C GLU A 150 3.75 2.90 -2.19
N PHE A 151 3.30 2.60 -0.98
CA PHE A 151 4.19 2.37 0.15
C PHE A 151 4.17 0.88 0.51
N ARG A 152 5.34 0.25 0.53
CA ARG A 152 5.53 -1.15 0.91
C ARG A 152 6.39 -1.22 2.15
N GLN A 153 6.05 -2.12 3.05
CA GLN A 153 6.82 -2.39 4.26
C GLN A 153 6.97 -3.90 4.37
N ASP A 154 8.21 -4.38 4.43
CA ASP A 154 8.52 -5.75 4.79
C ASP A 154 9.18 -5.75 6.16
N PHE A 155 8.55 -6.39 7.14
CA PHE A 155 9.01 -6.39 8.53
C PHE A 155 9.83 -7.63 8.91
N VAL A 156 9.91 -8.63 8.02
CA VAL A 156 10.41 -9.97 8.38
C VAL A 156 11.51 -10.45 7.45
N VAL A 157 11.33 -10.33 6.13
CA VAL A 157 12.27 -10.85 5.14
C VAL A 157 13.38 -9.84 4.90
N ASP A 158 13.02 -8.69 4.32
CA ASP A 158 13.99 -7.69 3.92
C ASP A 158 14.21 -6.61 4.99
N ASN A 159 13.24 -6.43 5.89
CA ASN A 159 13.25 -5.34 6.90
C ASN A 159 13.45 -3.98 6.22
N THR A 160 12.55 -3.65 5.29
CA THR A 160 12.63 -2.47 4.42
C THR A 160 11.31 -1.71 4.37
N ASP A 161 11.42 -0.40 4.29
CA ASP A 161 10.34 0.49 3.87
C ASP A 161 10.62 1.00 2.46
N THR A 162 9.71 0.80 1.52
CA THR A 162 9.87 1.21 0.12
C THR A 162 8.71 2.09 -0.33
N LEU A 163 9.03 3.29 -0.81
CA LEU A 163 8.10 4.22 -1.41
C LEU A 163 8.30 4.25 -2.92
N PHE A 164 7.26 3.89 -3.68
CA PHE A 164 7.19 4.07 -5.12
C PHE A 164 6.33 5.28 -5.43
N ILE A 165 6.86 6.21 -6.22
CA ILE A 165 6.11 7.37 -6.72
C ILE A 165 6.01 7.21 -8.22
N LYS A 166 4.77 7.19 -8.72
CA LYS A 166 4.42 7.02 -10.13
C LYS A 166 3.68 8.28 -10.57
N SER A 167 4.45 9.30 -10.94
CA SER A 167 3.95 10.63 -11.32
C SER A 167 4.88 11.26 -12.37
N ALA A 168 4.67 10.92 -13.64
CA ALA A 168 5.45 11.47 -14.74
C ALA A 168 5.18 12.98 -14.98
N ASP A 169 4.02 13.48 -14.56
CA ASP A 169 3.55 14.84 -14.90
C ASP A 169 3.86 15.90 -13.84
N ALA A 170 4.39 15.50 -12.67
CA ALA A 170 4.71 16.41 -11.57
C ALA A 170 6.02 16.03 -10.89
N GLU A 171 6.87 17.02 -10.67
CA GLU A 171 8.10 16.86 -9.88
C GLU A 171 7.73 16.57 -8.42
N VAL A 172 8.17 15.42 -7.91
CA VAL A 172 8.02 15.04 -6.49
C VAL A 172 9.35 15.12 -5.75
N LEU A 173 10.47 14.87 -6.44
CA LEU A 173 11.80 14.96 -5.87
C LEU A 173 12.79 15.51 -6.92
N GLY A 174 13.41 16.66 -6.62
CA GLY A 174 14.43 17.24 -7.49
C GLY A 174 15.69 16.39 -7.55
N LEU A 175 15.82 15.58 -8.61
CA LEU A 175 16.98 14.73 -8.88
C LEU A 175 18.17 15.51 -9.45
N ASN A 176 17.94 16.69 -10.03
CA ASN A 176 18.95 17.59 -10.60
C ASN A 176 20.06 18.04 -9.63
N ARG A 177 19.93 17.74 -8.33
CA ARG A 177 20.98 17.92 -7.32
C ARG A 177 22.06 16.84 -7.36
N TYR A 178 21.82 15.73 -8.07
CA TYR A 178 22.75 14.60 -8.18
C TYR A 178 23.57 14.66 -9.47
N PRO A 179 24.84 14.20 -9.43
CA PRO A 179 25.66 14.11 -10.63
C PRO A 179 24.97 13.28 -11.73
N GLY A 180 24.96 13.80 -12.96
CA GLY A 180 24.36 13.11 -14.11
C GLY A 180 22.87 13.39 -14.32
N TYR A 181 22.21 14.08 -13.39
CA TYR A 181 20.79 14.45 -13.49
C TYR A 181 20.61 15.93 -13.80
N THR A 182 19.58 16.25 -14.57
CA THR A 182 19.19 17.59 -14.99
C THR A 182 17.76 17.91 -14.52
N PRO A 183 17.29 19.17 -14.61
CA PRO A 183 15.90 19.50 -14.29
C PRO A 183 14.87 18.72 -15.11
N ALA A 184 15.22 18.23 -16.30
CA ALA A 184 14.33 17.39 -17.11
C ALA A 184 14.10 16.00 -16.49
N ASP A 185 14.95 15.59 -15.55
CA ASP A 185 14.91 14.27 -14.90
C ASP A 185 14.18 14.31 -13.56
N ASN A 186 13.60 15.44 -13.16
CA ASN A 186 12.96 15.63 -11.85
C ASN A 186 11.57 14.97 -11.72
N SER A 187 11.02 14.47 -12.82
CA SER A 187 9.71 13.81 -12.88
C SER A 187 9.82 12.45 -13.60
N PRO A 188 10.56 11.48 -13.03
CA PRO A 188 10.66 10.14 -13.60
C PRO A 188 9.31 9.42 -13.56
N ASP A 189 9.08 8.49 -14.49
CA ASP A 189 7.87 7.65 -14.47
C ASP A 189 7.85 6.63 -13.31
N CYS A 190 9.04 6.34 -12.75
CA CYS A 190 9.25 5.51 -11.59
C CYS A 190 10.32 6.13 -10.70
N LEU A 191 9.96 6.45 -9.47
CA LEU A 191 10.87 6.80 -8.39
C LEU A 191 10.69 5.79 -7.25
N ARG A 192 11.75 5.08 -6.87
CA ARG A 192 11.79 4.17 -5.72
C ARG A 192 12.71 4.76 -4.67
N VAL A 193 12.18 5.00 -3.49
CA VAL A 193 12.93 5.36 -2.28
C VAL A 193 12.86 4.18 -1.34
N GLU A 194 14.00 3.65 -0.94
CA GLU A 194 14.09 2.45 -0.10
C GLU A 194 14.89 2.75 1.15
N LEU A 195 14.32 2.44 2.30
CA LEU A 195 14.98 2.45 3.59
C LEU A 195 15.19 1.00 4.04
N ASP A 196 16.44 0.56 4.06
CA ASP A 196 16.85 -0.73 4.58
C ASP A 196 17.29 -0.58 6.04
N TYR A 197 16.55 -1.22 6.94
CA TYR A 197 16.79 -1.15 8.38
C TYR A 197 17.92 -2.07 8.84
N ASN A 198 18.27 -3.12 8.08
CA ASN A 198 19.36 -4.04 8.43
C ASN A 198 20.73 -3.40 8.20
N VAL A 199 20.85 -2.60 7.13
CA VAL A 199 22.08 -1.87 6.79
C VAL A 199 21.98 -0.37 7.07
N GLU A 200 20.89 0.06 7.71
CA GLU A 200 20.66 1.44 8.14
C GLU A 200 20.87 2.47 7.02
N THR A 201 20.39 2.18 5.80
CA THR A 201 20.66 2.99 4.60
C THR A 201 19.39 3.35 3.85
N LEU A 202 19.30 4.62 3.44
CA LEU A 202 18.29 5.12 2.51
C LEU A 202 18.89 5.18 1.10
N ARG A 203 18.23 4.60 0.10
CA ARG A 203 18.62 4.63 -1.32
C ARG A 203 17.52 5.25 -2.18
N ILE A 204 17.92 5.91 -3.26
CA ILE A 204 16.99 6.46 -4.27
C ILE A 204 17.35 5.90 -5.63
N PHE A 205 16.32 5.44 -6.33
CA PHE A 205 16.37 4.84 -7.65
C PHE A 205 15.35 5.54 -8.53
N ALA A 206 15.67 5.75 -9.80
CA ALA A 206 14.71 6.24 -10.77
C ALA A 206 14.92 5.61 -12.14
N SER A 207 13.85 5.54 -12.90
CA SER A 207 13.86 5.19 -14.32
C SER A 207 12.89 6.08 -15.07
N ASN A 208 13.07 6.19 -16.39
CA ASN A 208 12.17 6.97 -17.23
C ASN A 208 12.06 6.31 -18.62
N GLY A 209 10.85 6.02 -19.06
CA GLY A 209 10.58 5.31 -20.32
C GLY A 209 10.91 3.81 -20.26
N GLU A 210 11.20 3.27 -19.08
CA GLU A 210 11.54 1.86 -18.88
C GLU A 210 10.29 1.09 -18.45
N PRO A 211 9.83 0.09 -19.22
CA PRO A 211 8.70 -0.72 -18.78
C PRO A 211 9.11 -1.63 -17.62
N ALA A 212 8.18 -1.93 -16.71
CA ALA A 212 8.45 -2.83 -15.58
C ALA A 212 8.83 -4.25 -16.04
N ARG A 213 8.29 -4.70 -17.18
CA ARG A 213 8.62 -6.00 -17.75
C ARG A 213 9.05 -5.85 -19.21
N ILE A 214 10.00 -6.67 -19.62
CA ILE A 214 10.49 -6.81 -21.00
C ILE A 214 10.32 -8.26 -21.45
N ASP A 215 10.31 -8.49 -22.75
CA ASP A 215 10.21 -9.84 -23.32
C ASP A 215 11.36 -10.71 -22.81
N ASP A 216 11.08 -11.97 -22.48
CA ASP A 216 12.10 -12.93 -22.04
C ASP A 216 12.97 -13.37 -23.23
N PRO A 217 14.25 -12.95 -23.32
CA PRO A 217 15.11 -13.32 -24.44
C PRO A 217 15.44 -14.81 -24.46
N ASN A 218 15.17 -15.54 -23.36
CA ASN A 218 15.44 -16.97 -23.22
C ASN A 218 14.17 -17.83 -23.39
N SER A 219 12.99 -17.23 -23.55
CA SER A 219 11.76 -17.98 -23.81
C SER A 219 11.48 -18.10 -25.31
N ALA A 220 10.89 -19.23 -25.70
CA ALA A 220 10.37 -19.44 -27.04
C ALA A 220 8.94 -18.88 -27.21
N ASN A 221 8.30 -18.42 -26.12
CA ASN A 221 6.99 -17.80 -26.13
C ASN A 221 7.12 -16.29 -26.06
N GLU A 222 6.70 -15.58 -27.11
CA GLU A 222 6.77 -14.11 -27.21
C GLU A 222 5.88 -13.37 -26.18
N GLN A 223 5.03 -14.08 -25.45
CA GLN A 223 4.22 -13.52 -24.36
C GLN A 223 4.90 -13.64 -22.99
N ASP A 224 6.01 -14.40 -22.91
CA ASP A 224 6.74 -14.53 -21.67
C ASP A 224 7.58 -13.28 -21.45
N THR A 225 7.47 -12.71 -20.26
CA THR A 225 8.18 -11.48 -19.89
C THR A 225 8.97 -11.69 -18.60
N ILE A 226 10.13 -11.03 -18.52
CA ILE A 226 10.96 -10.95 -17.31
C ILE A 226 10.93 -9.53 -16.72
N ALA A 227 11.38 -9.41 -15.47
CA ALA A 227 11.59 -8.09 -14.86
C ALA A 227 12.66 -7.32 -15.65
N ASN A 228 12.40 -6.04 -15.93
CA ASN A 228 13.38 -5.17 -16.56
C ASN A 228 14.34 -4.60 -15.50
N PRO A 229 15.64 -4.96 -15.50
CA PRO A 229 16.59 -4.43 -14.51
C PRO A 229 16.76 -2.91 -14.59
N ALA A 230 16.50 -2.30 -15.76
CA ALA A 230 16.56 -0.85 -15.92
C ALA A 230 15.39 -0.10 -15.26
N TYR A 231 14.28 -0.80 -14.95
CA TYR A 231 13.14 -0.20 -14.29
C TYR A 231 13.38 -0.04 -12.79
N CYS A 232 13.00 1.10 -12.22
CA CYS A 232 13.45 1.50 -10.88
C CYS A 232 13.08 0.52 -9.75
N SER A 233 12.07 -0.34 -9.92
CA SER A 233 11.71 -1.37 -8.93
C SER A 233 12.61 -2.60 -8.93
N TYR A 234 13.41 -2.80 -9.96
CA TYR A 234 14.26 -3.98 -10.15
C TYR A 234 15.75 -3.65 -10.24
N GLN A 235 16.10 -2.38 -10.13
CA GLN A 235 17.49 -1.93 -10.01
C GLN A 235 18.13 -2.51 -8.74
N ASP A 236 19.39 -2.89 -8.82
CA ASP A 236 20.19 -3.35 -7.68
C ASP A 236 20.76 -2.15 -6.90
N ASP A 237 21.17 -2.37 -5.65
CA ASP A 237 21.77 -1.34 -4.77
C ASP A 237 22.87 -0.49 -5.42
N ALA A 238 23.68 -1.10 -6.30
CA ALA A 238 24.77 -0.43 -7.00
C ALA A 238 24.30 0.60 -8.03
N GLU A 239 23.03 0.54 -8.45
CA GLU A 239 22.41 1.44 -9.41
C GLU A 239 21.69 2.61 -8.74
N ALA A 240 21.74 2.70 -7.40
CA ALA A 240 21.17 3.82 -6.67
C ALA A 240 21.80 5.15 -7.12
N ILE A 241 20.94 6.13 -7.40
CA ILE A 241 21.33 7.52 -7.71
C ILE A 241 22.15 8.11 -6.56
N THR A 242 21.73 7.78 -5.34
CA THR A 242 22.37 8.20 -4.12
C THR A 242 21.99 7.28 -2.97
N SER A 243 22.83 7.28 -1.93
CA SER A 243 22.62 6.55 -0.70
C SER A 243 23.01 7.41 0.50
N TRP A 244 22.25 7.35 1.58
CA TRP A 244 22.62 7.97 2.85
C TRP A 244 22.53 6.96 3.98
N ALA A 245 23.53 6.96 4.85
CA ALA A 245 23.42 6.29 6.13
C ALA A 245 22.37 7.02 7.00
N THR A 246 21.52 6.25 7.66
CA THR A 246 20.61 6.80 8.66
C THR A 246 21.40 7.27 9.88
N GLN A 247 20.83 8.21 10.61
CA GLN A 247 21.40 8.68 11.86
C GLN A 247 20.39 8.45 12.98
N ALA A 248 20.79 7.70 14.00
CA ALA A 248 19.99 7.54 15.20
C ALA A 248 19.76 8.91 15.86
N VAL A 249 18.50 9.26 16.07
CA VAL A 249 18.13 10.44 16.86
C VAL A 249 18.02 10.00 18.32
N THR A 250 19.08 10.23 19.11
CA THR A 250 19.02 10.00 20.56
C THR A 250 18.12 11.03 21.24
N GLY A 251 17.06 10.57 21.93
CA GLY A 251 16.29 11.37 22.88
C GLY A 251 14.83 11.68 22.50
N ARG A 252 14.05 10.65 22.15
CA ARG A 252 12.58 10.72 22.23
C ARG A 252 12.07 9.82 23.35
#